data_AF-A0A0M0LNX5-F1
#
_entry.id   AF-A0A0M0LNX5-F1
#
_cell.length_a   1.000
_cell.length_b   1.000
_cell.length_c   1.000
_cell.angle_alpha   90.00
_cell.angle_beta   90.00
_cell.angle_gamma   90.00
#
_symmetry.space_group_name_H-M   'P 1'
#
loop_
_entity.id
_entity.type
_entity.pdbx_description
1 polymer ?
#
loop_
_entity_poly.entity_id
_entity_poly.type
_entity_poly.pdbx_seq_one_letter_code
_entity_poly.pdbx_strand_id
1 'polypeptide(L)' 'MVYLQNKNKLIAMLFNIIAVISTIIFGSIASTSIYQIIVDNAVFMTTIHKVFLDPLFLITGGYLGIFIIYRLMILTLDER' A
#
# COMPACT_ATOMS: atom_id res chain seq x y z
N MET A 1 -12.87 -7.88 3.88
CA MET A 1 -11.82 -8.30 4.83
C MET A 1 -12.34 -8.42 6.27
N VAL A 2 -13.05 -7.42 6.83
CA VAL A 2 -13.58 -7.45 8.21
C VAL A 2 -14.40 -8.72 8.54
N TYR A 3 -15.43 -9.01 7.74
CA TYR A 3 -16.27 -10.20 7.95
C TYR A 3 -15.51 -11.53 7.88
N LEU A 4 -14.49 -11.62 7.01
CA LEU A 4 -13.71 -12.83 6.76
C LEU A 4 -12.69 -13.10 7.88
N GLN A 5 -12.11 -12.06 8.48
CA GLN A 5 -11.17 -12.22 9.59
C GLN A 5 -11.84 -12.81 10.84
N ASN A 6 -13.05 -12.35 11.19
CA ASN A 6 -13.75 -12.86 12.37
C ASN A 6 -14.04 -14.36 12.31
N LYS A 7 -14.07 -14.93 11.10
CA LYS A 7 -14.26 -16.36 10.89
C LYS A 7 -12.97 -17.17 10.93
N ASN A 8 -11.83 -16.61 10.51
CA ASN A 8 -10.59 -17.39 10.42
C ASN A 8 -9.32 -16.53 10.56
N LYS A 9 -8.51 -16.84 11.58
CA LYS A 9 -7.22 -16.18 11.85
C LYS A 9 -6.20 -16.40 10.70
N LEU A 10 -6.28 -17.51 9.98
CA LEU A 10 -5.40 -17.76 8.83
C LEU A 10 -5.64 -16.77 7.68
N ILE A 11 -6.91 -16.40 7.44
CA ILE A 11 -7.27 -15.44 6.39
C ILE A 11 -6.74 -14.05 6.75
N ALA A 12 -6.81 -13.67 8.03
CA ALA A 12 -6.23 -12.43 8.52
C ALA A 12 -4.70 -12.41 8.37
N MET A 13 -4.03 -13.53 8.69
CA MET A 13 -2.59 -13.66 8.49
C MET A 13 -2.21 -13.52 7.01
N LEU A 14 -2.98 -14.12 6.10
CA LEU A 14 -2.76 -14.00 4.66
C LEU A 14 -2.88 -12.54 4.20
N PHE A 15 -3.92 -11.81 4.62
CA PHE A 15 -4.05 -10.38 4.28
C PHE A 15 -2.88 -9.55 4.83
N ASN A 16 -2.42 -9.83 6.05
CA ASN A 16 -1.27 -9.13 6.62
C ASN A 16 0.02 -9.41 5.83
N ILE A 17 0.27 -10.66 5.42
CA ILE A 17 1.43 -11.03 4.60
C ILE A 17 1.40 -10.30 3.26
N ILE A 18 0.24 -10.30 2.58
CA ILE A 18 0.07 -9.58 1.32
C ILE A 18 0.28 -8.07 1.51
N ALA A 19 -0.15 -7.51 2.64
CA ALA A 19 0.10 -6.10 2.97
C ALA A 19 1.57 -5.79 3.19
N VAL A 20 2.32 -6.66 3.87
CA VAL A 20 3.78 -6.49 4.05
C VAL A 20 4.48 -6.50 2.68
N ILE A 21 4.17 -7.49 1.85
CA ILE A 21 4.74 -7.59 0.48
C ILE A 21 4.38 -6.35 -0.33
N SER A 22 3.12 -5.93 -0.30
CA SER A 22 2.65 -4.72 -1.01
C SER A 22 3.35 -3.46 -0.52
N THR A 23 3.60 -3.34 0.79
CA THR A 23 4.31 -2.20 1.39
C THR A 23 5.75 -2.15 0.93
N ILE A 24 6.45 -3.30 0.88
CA ILE A 24 7.82 -3.38 0.39
C ILE A 24 7.89 -2.93 -1.08
N ILE A 25 7.02 -3.46 -1.93
CA ILE A 25 6.98 -3.12 -3.36
C ILE A 25 6.65 -1.64 -3.56
N PHE A 26 5.55 -1.17 -2.96
CA PHE A 26 5.10 0.22 -3.05
C PHE A 26 6.18 1.19 -2.58
N GLY A 27 6.77 0.93 -1.41
CA GLY A 27 7.82 1.76 -0.83
C GLY A 27 9.10 1.75 -1.65
N SER A 28 9.47 0.60 -2.24
CA SER A 28 10.65 0.51 -3.11
C SER A 28 10.49 1.35 -4.37
N ILE A 29 9.33 1.26 -5.04
CA ILE A 29 9.03 2.06 -6.24
C ILE A 29 8.94 3.55 -5.89
N ALA A 30 8.27 3.90 -4.78
CA ALA A 30 8.19 5.28 -4.33
C ALA A 30 9.58 5.86 -4.05
N SER A 31 10.42 5.14 -3.30
CA SER A 31 11.75 5.59 -2.91
C SER A 31 12.68 5.78 -4.11
N THR A 32 12.75 4.81 -5.02
CA THR A 32 13.57 4.93 -6.24
C THR A 32 13.10 6.07 -7.13
N SER A 33 11.79 6.26 -7.26
CA SER A 33 11.23 7.36 -8.03
C SER A 33 11.58 8.72 -7.42
N ILE A 34 11.44 8.87 -6.10
CA ILE A 34 11.81 10.09 -5.38
C ILE A 34 13.31 10.36 -5.51
N TYR A 35 14.15 9.33 -5.33
CA TYR A 35 15.60 9.44 -5.49
C TYR A 35 15.97 9.95 -6.89
N GLN A 36 15.37 9.39 -7.93
CA GLN A 36 15.63 9.79 -9.31
C GLN A 36 15.21 11.25 -9.57
N ILE A 37 14.06 11.68 -9.04
CA ILE A 37 13.58 13.07 -9.14
C ILE A 37 14.59 14.05 -8.52
N ILE A 38 15.14 13.71 -7.35
CA ILE A 38 16.13 14.53 -6.65
C ILE A 38 17.43 14.59 -7.46
N VAL A 39 17.95 13.45 -7.92
CA VAL A 39 19.21 13.36 -8.67
C VAL A 39 19.12 14.11 -10.00
N ASP A 40 17.99 13.98 -10.70
CA ASP A 40 17.79 14.61 -12.01
C ASP A 40 17.53 16.12 -11.91
N ASN A 41 17.49 16.70 -10.69
CA ASN A 41 16.98 18.06 -10.44
C ASN A 41 15.65 18.32 -11.17
N ALA A 42 14.84 17.28 -11.33
CA ALA A 42 13.62 17.31 -12.10
C ALA A 42 12.50 17.91 -11.23
N VAL A 43 12.51 19.24 -11.08
CA VAL A 43 11.50 19.99 -10.31
C VAL A 43 10.11 19.98 -10.98
N PHE A 44 9.98 19.36 -12.16
CA PHE A 44 8.71 19.34 -12.90
C PHE A 44 7.80 18.17 -12.49
N MET A 45 6.56 18.52 -12.16
CA MET A 45 5.42 17.68 -11.73
C MET A 45 5.10 16.44 -12.60
N THR A 46 5.66 16.33 -13.81
CA THR A 46 5.38 15.24 -14.78
C THR A 46 6.17 13.96 -14.50
N THR A 47 7.28 14.03 -13.76
CA THR A 47 8.09 12.85 -13.41
C THR A 47 7.38 11.96 -12.37
N ILE A 48 6.64 12.58 -11.44
CA ILE A 48 5.85 11.84 -10.43
C ILE A 48 4.67 11.11 -11.08
N HIS A 49 4.05 11.69 -12.11
CA HIS A 49 2.95 11.04 -12.83
C HIS A 49 3.35 9.71 -13.48
N LYS A 50 4.64 9.53 -13.84
CA LYS A 50 5.13 8.23 -14.34
C LYS A 50 5.02 7.12 -13.30
N VAL A 51 5.14 7.44 -12.01
CA VAL A 51 4.93 6.48 -10.91
C VAL A 51 3.49 5.98 -10.89
N PHE A 52 2.54 6.88 -11.14
CA PHE A 52 1.12 6.53 -11.26
C PHE A 52 0.76 5.82 -12.58
N LEU A 53 1.71 5.65 -13.50
CA LEU A 53 1.55 4.77 -14.67
C LEU A 53 2.11 3.36 -14.42
N ASP A 54 2.86 3.16 -13.33
CA ASP A 54 3.39 1.85 -12.97
C ASP A 54 2.26 0.95 -12.41
N PRO A 55 1.90 -0.15 -13.09
CA PRO A 55 0.79 -0.99 -12.66
C PRO A 55 1.02 -1.65 -11.30
N LEU A 56 2.28 -1.97 -10.96
CA LEU A 56 2.61 -2.58 -9.67
C LEU A 56 2.44 -1.58 -8.55
N PHE A 57 2.86 -0.33 -8.74
CA PHE A 57 2.63 0.76 -7.81
C PHE A 57 1.14 0.98 -7.56
N LEU A 58 0.33 1.01 -8.63
CA LEU A 58 -1.12 1.19 -8.51
C LEU A 58 -1.81 0.03 -7.80
N ILE A 59 -1.48 -1.22 -8.14
CA ILE A 59 -2.09 -2.41 -7.52
C ILE A 59 -1.74 -2.46 -6.04
N THR A 60 -0.45 -2.28 -5.70
CA THR A 60 0.01 -2.35 -4.31
C THR A 60 -0.51 -1.18 -3.49
N GLY A 61 -0.51 0.04 -4.04
CA GLY A 61 -1.08 1.23 -3.39
C GLY A 61 -2.59 1.12 -3.17
N GLY A 62 -3.33 0.64 -4.18
CA GLY A 62 -4.77 0.41 -4.07
C GLY A 62 -5.11 -0.65 -3.03
N TYR A 63 -4.36 -1.76 -3.00
CA TYR A 63 -4.49 -2.79 -1.98
C TYR A 63 -4.22 -2.23 -0.57
N LEU A 64 -3.12 -1.50 -0.40
CA LEU A 64 -2.76 -0.90 0.89
C LEU A 64 -3.82 0.09 1.38
N GLY A 65 -4.38 0.92 0.49
CA GLY A 65 -5.45 1.85 0.85
C GLY A 65 -6.65 1.13 1.46
N ILE A 66 -7.15 0.07 0.80
CA ILE A 66 -8.27 -0.74 1.30
C ILE A 66 -7.88 -1.48 2.58
N PHE A 67 -6.67 -2.04 2.64
CA PHE A 67 -6.16 -2.78 3.80
C PHE A 67 -6.05 -1.89 5.04
N ILE A 68 -5.62 -0.64 4.91
CA ILE A 68 -5.55 0.32 6.02
C ILE A 68 -6.94 0.62 6.55
N ILE A 69 -7.90 0.92 5.67
CA ILE A 69 -9.30 1.16 6.06
C ILE A 69 -9.86 -0.07 6.79
N TYR A 70 -9.57 -1.28 6.29
CA TYR A 70 -9.89 -2.53 6.97
C TYR A 70 -9.29 -2.62 8.39
N ARG A 71 -8.01 -2.28 8.57
CA ARG A 71 -7.34 -2.30 9.88
C ARG A 71 -7.92 -1.27 10.84
N LEU A 72 -8.23 -0.08 10.36
CA LEU A 72 -8.87 0.98 11.15
C LEU A 72 -10.26 0.55 11.62
N MET A 73 -11.07 -0.06 10.75
CA MET A 73 -12.39 -0.57 11.15
C MET A 73 -12.32 -1.59 12.29
N ILE A 74 -11.34 -2.50 12.28
CA ILE A 74 -11.17 -3.48 13.36
C ILE A 74 -10.78 -2.77 14.66
N LEU A 75 -9.81 -1.85 14.58
CA LEU A 75 -9.35 -1.10 15.75
C LEU A 75 -10.51 -0.36 16.41
N THR A 76 -11.34 0.33 15.62
CA THR A 76 -12.53 1.02 16.12
C THR A 76 -13.59 0.08 16.70
N LEU A 77 -13.70 -1.15 16.19
CA LEU A 77 -14.62 -2.16 16.74
C LEU A 77 -14.12 -2.77 18.05
N ASP A 78 -12.81 -2.94 18.21
CA ASP A 78 -12.18 -3.49 19.42
C ASP A 78 -12.14 -2.48 20.59
N GLU A 79 -12.22 -1.18 20.31
CA GLU A 79 -12.27 -0.11 21.31
C GLU A 79 -13.65 0.05 22.02
N ARG A 80 -14.66 -0.73 21.60
CA ARG A 80 -16.04 -0.67 22.13
C ARG A 80 -16.31 -1.70 23.22
#